data_AF-A0A2G2HK17-F1
#
_entry.id   AF-A0A2G2HK17-F1
#
_cell.length_a   1.000
_cell.length_b   1.000
_cell.length_c   1.000
_cell.angle_alpha   90.00
_cell.angle_beta   90.00
_cell.angle_gamma   90.00
#
_symmetry.space_group_name_H-M   'P 1'
#
loop_
_entity.id
_entity.type
_entity.pdbx_description
1 polymer ?
#
loop_
_entity_poly.entity_id
_entity_poly.type
_entity_poly.pdbx_seq_one_letter_code
_entity_poly.pdbx_strand_id
1 'polypeptide(L)'
;MTLGELRKELNVYNKTINNYIQTFNLNLNIHAYVEKPQKYGIRDYQEIDVKLVEILRKHSKKLIEYENDYYQSKTVTDISIKLRIDIQAIVEYLQKRLTTYLIISEKENPKNKQNLIEKIDGDAHYICPENDGLIYEKTKVYKMSSYDILKKIQTEILKNRIEINTE
;
A
#
# COMPACT_ATOMS: atom_id res chain seq x y z
N MET A 1 10.19 -24.81 -6.49
CA MET A 1 10.23 -23.43 -7.05
C MET A 1 10.22 -22.47 -5.87
N THR A 2 11.01 -21.41 -5.95
CA THR A 2 11.04 -20.34 -4.95
C THR A 2 10.13 -19.19 -5.35
N LEU A 3 9.73 -18.35 -4.39
CA LEU A 3 9.01 -17.11 -4.72
C LEU A 3 9.83 -16.20 -5.64
N GLY A 4 11.16 -16.18 -5.47
CA GLY A 4 12.09 -15.40 -6.26
C GLY A 4 12.06 -15.77 -7.75
N GLU A 5 11.92 -17.05 -8.06
CA GLU A 5 11.75 -17.54 -9.44
C GLU A 5 10.39 -17.09 -10.01
N LEU A 6 9.32 -17.31 -9.26
CA LEU A 6 7.97 -16.97 -9.70
C LEU A 6 7.79 -15.47 -9.93
N ARG A 7 8.28 -14.60 -9.03
CA ARG A 7 8.10 -13.15 -9.20
C ARG A 7 8.82 -12.61 -10.43
N LYS A 8 9.93 -13.24 -10.83
CA LYS A 8 10.66 -12.89 -12.06
C LYS A 8 9.84 -13.28 -13.29
N GLU A 9 9.22 -14.46 -13.25
CA GLU A 9 8.26 -14.90 -14.29
C GLU A 9 7.06 -13.94 -14.40
N LEU A 10 6.49 -13.53 -13.26
CA LEU A 10 5.36 -12.60 -13.20
C LEU A 10 5.75 -11.14 -13.47
N ASN A 11 7.05 -10.84 -13.56
CA ASN A 11 7.61 -9.50 -13.71
C ASN A 11 7.09 -8.49 -12.67
N VAL A 12 7.17 -8.86 -11.38
CA VAL A 12 6.81 -7.99 -10.25
C VAL A 12 7.84 -8.08 -9.13
N TYR A 13 7.89 -7.07 -8.27
CA TYR A 13 8.72 -7.08 -7.07
C TYR A 13 8.15 -8.00 -5.98
N ASN A 14 9.04 -8.56 -5.15
CA ASN A 14 8.64 -9.30 -3.95
C ASN A 14 7.76 -8.44 -3.02
N LYS A 15 8.11 -7.16 -2.87
CA LYS A 15 7.34 -6.18 -2.08
C LYS A 15 5.91 -6.04 -2.61
N THR A 16 5.71 -6.04 -3.93
CA THR A 16 4.39 -6.00 -4.56
C THR A 16 3.54 -7.19 -4.12
N ILE A 17 4.09 -8.41 -4.19
CA ILE A 17 3.36 -9.61 -3.79
C ILE A 17 2.95 -9.55 -2.31
N ASN A 18 3.89 -9.22 -1.43
CA ASN A 18 3.60 -9.13 0.01
C ASN A 18 2.57 -8.03 0.34
N ASN A 19 2.71 -6.84 -0.25
CA ASN A 19 1.77 -5.74 -0.06
C ASN A 19 0.38 -6.07 -0.63
N TYR A 20 0.32 -6.77 -1.76
CA TYR A 20 -0.93 -7.24 -2.36
C TYR A 20 -1.64 -8.25 -1.45
N ILE A 21 -0.91 -9.25 -0.96
CA ILE A 21 -1.41 -10.26 -0.01
C ILE A 21 -1.99 -9.58 1.24
N GLN A 22 -1.28 -8.60 1.80
CA GLN A 22 -1.74 -7.85 2.97
C GLN A 22 -2.98 -7.00 2.66
N THR A 23 -2.95 -6.22 1.58
CA THR A 23 -4.07 -5.32 1.19
C THR A 23 -5.38 -6.08 1.02
N PHE A 24 -5.32 -7.27 0.42
CA PHE A 24 -6.48 -8.11 0.16
C PHE A 24 -6.73 -9.16 1.24
N ASN A 25 -6.03 -9.09 2.38
CA ASN A 25 -6.14 -10.05 3.50
C ASN A 25 -6.04 -11.52 3.05
N LEU A 26 -5.16 -11.81 2.10
CA LEU A 26 -4.97 -13.17 1.59
C LEU A 26 -4.10 -13.95 2.59
N ASN A 27 -4.59 -15.08 3.09
CA ASN A 27 -3.84 -15.92 4.02
C ASN A 27 -2.87 -16.85 3.29
N LEU A 28 -1.86 -16.28 2.62
CA LEU A 28 -0.94 -17.03 1.75
C LEU A 28 0.44 -17.28 2.37
N ASN A 29 0.82 -16.57 3.44
CA ASN A 29 2.08 -16.78 4.14
C ASN A 29 1.89 -17.74 5.32
N ILE A 30 1.53 -18.99 5.00
CA ILE A 30 1.28 -20.08 5.96
C ILE A 30 1.88 -21.38 5.44
N HIS A 31 2.04 -22.38 6.33
CA HIS A 31 2.68 -23.65 6.01
C HIS A 31 2.01 -24.44 4.87
N ALA A 32 0.73 -24.17 4.58
CA ALA A 32 0.03 -24.76 3.44
C ALA A 32 0.56 -24.31 2.06
N TYR A 33 1.28 -23.18 2.02
CA TYR A 33 1.69 -22.51 0.78
C TYR A 33 3.19 -22.19 0.72
N VAL A 34 3.86 -22.11 1.87
CA VAL A 34 5.23 -21.61 1.99
C VAL A 34 6.01 -22.47 2.98
N GLU A 35 7.21 -22.86 2.59
CA GLU A 35 8.12 -23.52 3.52
C GLU A 35 8.65 -22.50 4.54
N LYS A 36 8.40 -22.78 5.83
CA LYS A 36 8.79 -21.94 6.99
C LYS A 36 8.31 -20.47 6.88
N PRO A 37 7.00 -20.23 6.96
CA PRO A 37 6.42 -18.89 6.91
C PRO A 37 7.11 -17.92 7.87
N GLN A 38 7.28 -16.67 7.43
CA GLN A 38 8.00 -15.64 8.18
C GLN A 38 7.04 -14.56 8.65
N LYS A 39 7.36 -13.86 9.74
CA LYS A 39 6.48 -12.80 10.30
C LYS A 39 6.16 -11.69 9.30
N TYR A 40 7.11 -11.32 8.45
CA TYR A 40 7.05 -10.11 7.60
C TYR A 40 6.74 -10.39 6.11
N GLY A 41 6.18 -11.55 5.80
CA GLY A 41 5.86 -11.96 4.43
C GLY A 41 6.84 -12.97 3.84
N ILE A 42 6.60 -13.33 2.58
CA ILE A 42 7.30 -14.42 1.88
C ILE A 42 8.55 -13.84 1.20
N ARG A 43 9.73 -14.42 1.49
CA ARG A 43 11.02 -14.01 0.95
C ARG A 43 11.33 -14.71 -0.37
N ASP A 44 12.18 -14.09 -1.19
CA ASP A 44 12.56 -14.62 -2.50
C ASP A 44 13.16 -16.02 -2.45
N TYR A 45 13.93 -16.35 -1.41
CA TYR A 45 14.57 -17.66 -1.27
C TYR A 45 13.62 -18.76 -0.77
N GLN A 46 12.41 -18.42 -0.30
CA GLN A 46 11.52 -19.42 0.27
C GLN A 46 10.89 -20.27 -0.82
N GLU A 47 10.89 -21.58 -0.59
CA GLU A 47 10.13 -22.53 -1.41
C GLU A 47 8.63 -22.34 -1.21
N ILE A 48 7.90 -22.43 -2.31
CA ILE A 48 6.45 -22.25 -2.35
C ILE A 48 5.76 -23.46 -2.96
N ASP A 49 4.59 -23.78 -2.44
CA ASP A 49 3.74 -24.86 -2.93
C ASP A 49 3.14 -24.54 -4.31
N VAL A 50 2.84 -25.57 -5.09
CA VAL A 50 2.22 -25.44 -6.42
C VAL A 50 0.90 -24.65 -6.38
N LYS A 51 0.11 -24.77 -5.31
CA LYS A 51 -1.14 -24.02 -5.15
C LYS A 51 -0.89 -22.52 -5.05
N LEU A 52 0.18 -22.10 -4.37
CA LEU A 52 0.54 -20.69 -4.30
C LEU A 52 0.97 -20.15 -5.66
N VAL A 53 1.72 -20.96 -6.43
CA VAL A 53 2.09 -20.63 -7.81
C VAL A 53 0.85 -20.40 -8.68
N GLU A 54 -0.14 -21.29 -8.62
CA GLU A 54 -1.40 -21.18 -9.37
C GLU A 54 -2.20 -19.93 -8.99
N ILE A 55 -2.32 -19.65 -7.68
CA ILE A 55 -3.01 -18.46 -7.17
C ILE A 55 -2.33 -17.19 -7.71
N LEU A 56 -1.01 -17.07 -7.58
CA LEU A 56 -0.28 -15.88 -8.01
C LEU A 56 -0.30 -15.71 -9.54
N ARG A 57 -0.20 -16.79 -10.32
CA ARG A 57 -0.38 -16.73 -11.78
C ARG A 57 -1.77 -16.26 -12.19
N LYS A 58 -2.81 -16.75 -11.53
CA LYS A 58 -4.20 -16.30 -11.74
C LYS A 58 -4.37 -14.81 -11.40
N HIS A 59 -3.57 -14.29 -10.47
CA HIS A 59 -3.59 -12.89 -10.06
C HIS A 59 -2.54 -12.00 -10.77
N SER A 60 -1.74 -12.55 -11.70
CA SER A 60 -0.66 -11.84 -12.42
C SER A 60 -1.03 -10.44 -12.91
N LYS A 61 -2.12 -10.31 -13.67
CA LYS A 61 -2.59 -9.01 -14.18
C LYS A 61 -2.90 -8.02 -13.06
N LYS A 62 -3.51 -8.48 -11.97
CA LYS A 62 -3.85 -7.65 -10.81
C LYS A 62 -2.62 -7.25 -10.00
N LEU A 63 -1.61 -8.14 -9.92
CA LEU A 63 -0.33 -7.83 -9.28
C LEU A 63 0.42 -6.74 -10.03
N ILE A 64 0.48 -6.84 -11.36
CA ILE A 64 1.11 -5.81 -12.22
C ILE A 64 0.36 -4.48 -12.09
N GLU A 65 -0.97 -4.50 -12.14
CA GLU A 65 -1.78 -3.30 -11.95
C GLU A 65 -1.57 -2.67 -10.57
N TYR A 66 -1.50 -3.49 -9.52
CA TYR A 66 -1.21 -3.04 -8.16
C TYR A 66 0.19 -2.43 -8.04
N GLU A 67 1.20 -3.03 -8.67
CA GLU A 67 2.57 -2.50 -8.71
C GLU A 67 2.61 -1.13 -9.39
N ASN A 68 2.04 -1.04 -10.59
CA ASN A 68 1.98 0.20 -11.35
C ASN A 68 1.27 1.29 -10.54
N ASP A 69 0.13 0.96 -9.94
CA ASP A 69 -0.60 1.87 -9.08
C ASP A 69 0.23 2.31 -7.86
N TYR A 70 0.96 1.41 -7.20
CA TYR A 70 1.80 1.72 -6.03
C TYR A 70 2.95 2.69 -6.38
N TYR A 71 3.62 2.48 -7.51
CA TYR A 71 4.76 3.29 -7.93
C TYR A 71 4.41 4.48 -8.81
N GLN A 72 3.16 4.63 -9.23
CA GLN A 72 2.71 5.82 -9.97
C GLN A 72 2.39 6.96 -9.00
N SER A 73 2.87 8.17 -9.32
CA SER A 73 2.41 9.40 -8.67
C SER A 73 1.00 9.72 -9.16
N LYS A 74 0.07 9.93 -8.23
CA LYS A 74 -1.36 10.12 -8.51
C LYS A 74 -1.96 11.11 -7.54
N THR A 75 -2.94 11.89 -7.99
CA THR A 75 -3.65 12.85 -7.15
C THR A 75 -4.73 12.15 -6.33
N VAL A 76 -5.21 12.81 -5.27
CA VAL A 76 -6.40 12.36 -4.54
C VAL A 76 -7.61 12.21 -5.47
N THR A 77 -7.77 13.12 -6.43
CA THR A 77 -8.78 13.02 -7.50
C THR A 77 -8.64 11.72 -8.29
N ASP A 78 -7.44 11.38 -8.74
CA ASP A 78 -7.20 10.15 -9.53
C ASP A 78 -7.59 8.89 -8.74
N ILE A 79 -7.26 8.86 -7.45
CA ILE A 79 -7.60 7.75 -6.55
C ILE A 79 -9.12 7.63 -6.40
N SER A 80 -9.80 8.77 -6.17
CA SER A 80 -11.26 8.82 -6.05
C SER A 80 -11.94 8.28 -7.31
N ILE A 81 -11.53 8.74 -8.48
CA ILE A 81 -12.09 8.29 -9.76
C ILE A 81 -11.85 6.79 -9.95
N LYS A 82 -10.63 6.32 -9.70
CA LYS A 82 -10.25 4.91 -9.87
C LYS A 82 -11.08 3.98 -8.99
N LEU A 83 -11.25 4.31 -7.72
CA LEU A 83 -11.89 3.44 -6.74
C LEU A 83 -13.37 3.75 -6.51
N ARG A 84 -13.89 4.82 -7.11
CA ARG A 84 -15.24 5.35 -6.89
C ARG A 84 -15.53 5.58 -5.41
N ILE A 85 -14.58 6.23 -4.74
CA ILE A 85 -14.71 6.63 -3.34
C ILE A 85 -14.79 8.15 -3.23
N ASP A 86 -15.46 8.61 -2.18
CA ASP A 86 -15.55 10.02 -1.89
C ASP A 86 -14.15 10.62 -1.65
N ILE A 87 -13.88 11.74 -2.33
CA ILE A 87 -12.64 12.50 -2.18
C ILE A 87 -12.43 12.89 -0.73
N GLN A 88 -13.50 13.34 -0.04
CA GLN A 88 -13.41 13.81 1.33
C GLN A 88 -12.90 12.71 2.27
N ALA A 89 -13.36 11.46 2.09
CA ALA A 89 -12.89 10.32 2.87
C ALA A 89 -11.39 10.03 2.66
N ILE A 90 -10.88 10.23 1.44
CA ILE A 90 -9.44 10.10 1.16
C ILE A 90 -8.66 11.23 1.84
N VAL A 91 -9.12 12.47 1.69
CA VAL A 91 -8.47 13.66 2.27
C VAL A 91 -8.38 13.50 3.79
N GLU A 92 -9.48 13.17 4.47
CA GLU A 92 -9.50 12.99 5.92
C GLU A 92 -8.55 11.89 6.38
N TYR A 93 -8.54 10.75 5.69
CA TYR A 93 -7.63 9.65 5.99
C TYR A 93 -6.16 10.05 5.84
N LEU A 94 -5.81 10.70 4.72
CA LEU A 94 -4.44 11.14 4.46
C LEU A 94 -4.01 12.25 5.42
N GLN A 95 -4.91 13.19 5.74
CA GLN A 95 -4.65 14.27 6.69
C GLN A 95 -4.37 13.73 8.10
N LYS A 96 -5.14 12.74 8.57
CA LYS A 96 -4.88 12.03 9.84
C LYS A 96 -3.54 11.30 9.85
N ARG A 97 -3.09 10.78 8.70
CA ARG A 97 -1.79 10.09 8.56
C ARG A 97 -0.61 11.03 8.41
N LEU A 98 -0.85 12.27 7.99
CA LEU A 98 0.21 13.27 7.78
C LEU A 98 0.96 13.58 9.07
N THR A 99 0.29 13.52 10.22
CA THR A 99 0.92 13.63 11.55
C THR A 99 1.85 12.46 11.89
N THR A 100 1.81 11.36 11.12
CA THR A 100 2.55 10.11 11.38
C THR A 100 3.66 9.83 10.36
N TYR A 101 3.56 10.32 9.12
CA TYR A 101 4.47 9.96 8.01
C TYR A 101 4.82 11.16 7.14
N LEU A 102 5.50 12.16 7.70
CA LEU A 102 5.96 13.30 6.90
C LEU A 102 7.33 13.00 6.29
N ILE A 103 7.35 12.62 5.00
CA ILE A 103 8.56 12.68 4.18
C ILE A 103 8.25 13.47 2.91
N ILE A 104 8.58 14.75 2.92
CA ILE A 104 8.46 15.61 1.74
C ILE A 104 9.62 15.29 0.79
N SER A 105 9.31 14.90 -0.44
CA SER A 105 10.31 14.64 -1.47
C SER A 105 10.99 15.95 -1.91
N GLU A 106 12.30 16.07 -1.69
CA GLU A 106 13.12 17.23 -2.11
C GLU A 106 13.01 17.56 -3.61
N LYS A 107 12.70 16.56 -4.45
CA LYS A 107 12.61 16.72 -5.91
C LYS A 107 11.43 17.56 -6.38
N GLU A 108 10.35 17.68 -5.59
CA GLU A 108 9.13 18.38 -6.03
C GLU A 108 8.96 19.77 -5.40
N ASN A 109 9.54 20.04 -4.22
CA ASN A 109 9.47 21.39 -3.63
C ASN A 109 10.69 21.71 -2.73
N PRO A 110 11.70 22.43 -3.23
CA PRO A 110 12.93 22.73 -2.48
C PRO A 110 12.73 23.69 -1.29
N LYS A 111 11.54 24.29 -1.10
CA LYS A 111 11.23 25.14 0.05
C LYS A 111 10.89 24.36 1.33
N ASN A 112 10.59 23.08 1.23
CA ASN A 112 10.12 22.26 2.36
C ASN A 112 11.25 21.50 3.10
N LYS A 113 12.42 22.13 3.17
CA LYS A 113 13.71 21.57 3.62
C LYS A 113 13.75 21.02 5.07
N GLN A 114 12.68 21.19 5.87
CA GLN A 114 12.74 21.02 7.32
C GLN A 114 12.06 19.77 7.90
N ASN A 115 11.27 19.00 7.16
CA ASN A 115 10.47 17.94 7.77
C ASN A 115 10.75 16.57 7.18
N LEU A 116 11.93 16.04 7.49
CA LEU A 116 12.30 14.64 7.25
C LEU A 116 12.13 13.90 8.58
N ILE A 117 10.92 13.40 8.88
CA ILE A 117 10.72 12.57 10.07
C ILE A 117 11.15 11.14 9.73
N GLU A 118 11.97 10.57 10.61
CA GLU A 118 12.52 9.23 10.48
C GLU A 118 11.43 8.17 10.25
N LYS A 119 11.80 7.19 9.40
CA LYS A 119 11.06 5.97 9.09
C LYS A 119 10.41 5.37 10.33
N ILE A 120 9.09 5.28 10.33
CA ILE A 120 8.39 4.26 11.12
C ILE A 120 8.10 3.10 10.17
N ASP A 121 8.79 1.98 10.41
CA ASP A 121 8.57 0.64 9.85
C ASP A 121 8.34 0.51 8.34
N GLY A 122 9.42 0.36 7.56
CA GLY A 122 9.44 -0.38 6.28
C GLY A 122 8.62 0.17 5.10
N ASP A 123 7.72 1.12 5.33
CA ASP A 123 6.81 1.72 4.36
C ASP A 123 7.03 3.23 4.31
N ALA A 124 8.03 3.62 3.51
CA ALA A 124 8.18 5.02 3.11
C ALA A 124 7.04 5.40 2.17
N HIS A 125 6.00 5.99 2.73
CA HIS A 125 4.93 6.64 1.99
C HIS A 125 5.29 8.11 1.77
N TYR A 126 5.07 8.62 0.56
CA TYR A 126 5.35 10.01 0.23
C TYR A 126 4.03 10.69 -0.11
N ILE A 127 3.66 11.67 0.70
CA ILE A 127 2.54 12.57 0.44
C ILE A 127 3.16 13.96 0.26
N CYS A 128 2.79 14.65 -0.81
CA CYS A 128 3.25 16.00 -1.10
C CYS A 128 2.12 16.98 -0.77
N PRO A 129 1.91 17.35 0.51
CA PRO A 129 0.88 18.30 0.87
C PRO A 129 1.10 19.65 0.17
N GLU A 130 0.00 20.31 -0.16
CA GLU A 130 0.03 21.68 -0.67
C GLU A 130 -0.08 22.65 0.52
N ASN A 131 0.11 23.96 0.26
CA ASN A 131 -0.08 25.10 1.18
C ASN A 131 -0.22 24.76 2.68
N ASP A 132 0.84 25.03 3.45
CA ASP A 132 0.85 24.89 4.92
C ASP A 132 0.62 23.45 5.46
N GLY A 133 0.87 22.43 4.64
CA GLY A 133 0.83 21.03 5.11
C GLY A 133 -0.56 20.39 5.04
N LEU A 134 -1.45 20.95 4.24
CA LEU A 134 -2.82 20.46 4.07
C LEU A 134 -2.95 19.57 2.83
N ILE A 135 -3.84 18.58 2.94
CA ILE A 135 -4.19 17.66 1.85
C ILE A 135 -5.46 18.14 1.16
N TYR A 136 -5.42 18.21 -0.17
CA TYR A 136 -6.53 18.58 -1.03
C TYR A 136 -6.65 17.64 -2.24
N GLU A 137 -7.63 17.86 -3.12
CA GLU A 137 -7.91 16.93 -4.22
C GLU A 137 -6.75 16.79 -5.23
N LYS A 138 -5.91 17.82 -5.33
CA LYS A 138 -4.74 17.87 -6.22
C LYS A 138 -3.46 17.32 -5.58
N THR A 139 -3.46 17.10 -4.27
CA THR A 139 -2.30 16.57 -3.56
C THR A 139 -1.92 15.21 -4.13
N LYS A 140 -0.62 15.07 -4.44
CA LYS A 140 -0.05 13.84 -4.98
C LYS A 140 0.35 12.87 -3.87
N VAL A 141 0.10 11.60 -4.14
CA VAL A 141 0.48 10.45 -3.32
C VAL A 141 1.39 9.54 -4.13
N TYR A 142 2.45 9.03 -3.50
CA TYR A 142 3.44 8.15 -4.11
C TYR A 142 3.88 7.04 -3.15
N LYS A 143 4.20 5.85 -3.68
CA LYS A 143 4.53 4.62 -2.91
C LYS A 143 3.42 4.22 -1.93
N MET A 144 2.18 4.36 -2.37
CA MET A 144 1.00 3.88 -1.67
C MET A 144 -0.02 3.47 -2.71
N SER A 145 -0.53 2.24 -2.65
CA SER A 145 -1.56 1.82 -3.61
C SER A 145 -2.90 2.44 -3.23
N SER A 146 -3.66 2.85 -4.24
CA SER A 146 -5.06 3.24 -4.16
C SER A 146 -5.87 2.16 -3.42
N TYR A 147 -5.60 0.88 -3.73
CA TYR A 147 -6.25 -0.25 -3.05
C TYR A 147 -5.95 -0.33 -1.56
N ASP A 148 -4.71 -0.03 -1.16
CA ASP A 148 -4.30 0.02 0.25
C ASP A 148 -4.97 1.19 0.99
N ILE A 149 -5.07 2.36 0.33
CA ILE A 149 -5.81 3.53 0.86
C ILE A 149 -7.27 3.16 1.14
N LEU A 150 -7.97 2.59 0.16
CA LEU A 150 -9.34 2.14 0.33
C LEU A 150 -9.48 1.16 1.49
N LYS A 151 -8.59 0.17 1.57
CA LYS A 151 -8.63 -0.85 2.62
C LYS A 151 -8.47 -0.24 4.01
N LYS A 152 -7.55 0.72 4.15
CA LYS A 152 -7.29 1.40 5.43
C LYS A 152 -8.47 2.30 5.83
N ILE A 153 -9.05 3.05 4.90
CA ILE A 153 -10.29 3.82 5.12
C ILE A 153 -11.42 2.91 5.61
N GLN A 154 -11.66 1.79 4.91
CA GLN A 154 -12.70 0.83 5.31
C GLN A 154 -12.45 0.25 6.71
N THR A 155 -11.20 -0.02 7.04
CA THR A 155 -10.81 -0.55 8.36
C THR A 155 -11.06 0.48 9.47
N GLU A 156 -10.73 1.75 9.25
CA GLU A 156 -10.99 2.82 10.21
C GLU A 156 -12.49 3.04 10.43
N ILE A 157 -13.29 3.04 9.35
CA ILE A 157 -14.76 3.13 9.45
C ILE A 157 -15.32 1.97 10.28
N LEU A 158 -14.82 0.75 10.07
CA LEU A 158 -15.24 -0.42 10.85
C LEU A 158 -14.87 -0.30 12.32
N LYS A 159 -13.65 0.16 12.65
CA LYS A 159 -13.21 0.36 14.04
C LYS A 159 -14.06 1.39 14.77
N ASN A 160 -14.29 2.55 14.16
CA ASN A 160 -15.09 3.62 14.77
C ASN A 160 -16.53 3.15 15.06
N ARG A 161 -17.11 2.30 14.18
CA ARG A 161 -18.43 1.71 14.42
C ARG A 161 -18.44 0.76 15.61
N ILE A 162 -17.37 0.01 15.83
CA ILE A 162 -17.28 -0.91 16.98
C ILE A 162 -17.16 -0.10 18.27
N GLU A 163 -16.32 0.94 18.29
CA GLU A 163 -16.10 1.80 19.46
C GLU A 163 -17.39 2.50 19.91
N ILE A 164 -18.18 3.04 18.98
CA ILE A 164 -19.49 3.64 19.27
C ILE A 164 -20.48 2.63 19.89
N ASN A 165 -20.38 1.35 19.52
CA ASN A 165 -21.27 0.30 20.04
C ASN A 165 -20.81 -0.28 21.39
N THR A 166 -19.66 0.16 21.90
CA THR A 166 -19.11 -0.27 23.20
C THR A 166 -19.21 0.79 24.30
N GLU A 167 -19.71 1.99 23.97
CA GLU A 167 -20.07 3.06 24.91
C GLU A 167 -21.56 3.00 25.29
#